data_AF-K9YKK7-F1
#
_entry.id   AF-K9YKK7-F1
#
_cell.length_a   1.000
_cell.length_b   1.000
_cell.length_c   1.000
_cell.angle_alpha   90.00
_cell.angle_beta   90.00
_cell.angle_gamma   90.00
#
_symmetry.space_group_name_H-M   'P 1'
#
loop_
_entity.id
_entity.type
_entity.pdbx_description
1 polymer ?
#
loop_
_entity_poly.entity_id
_entity_poly.type
_entity_poly.pdbx_seq_one_letter_code
_entity_poly.pdbx_strand_id
1 'polypeptide(L)'
;MINKILPLALLLTSFSNISVQAQINPSPVNQDSRVPWSEVVEDPFDGNIVYDKDFGSNHATVSSWTRNDIRLSYFQREQEIVSYRNVRRTRRVWRKDRYVEEVYWDTEPVYRSYWVSNSPEQILFAIDGVVYRYDGGSVPDELASALAHAPEGNMRIRLVWQNQRTQDVMIGGGTVKAWKTIFGTPTN
;
A
#
# COMPACT_ATOMS: atom_id res chain seq x y z
N MET A 1 67.16 4.99 -36.92
CA MET A 1 66.57 5.29 -35.59
C MET A 1 65.42 6.25 -35.82
N ILE A 2 64.16 5.78 -35.73
CA ILE A 2 62.96 6.60 -35.95
C ILE A 2 62.06 6.39 -34.73
N ASN A 3 61.78 7.48 -34.02
CA ASN A 3 60.98 7.51 -32.80
C ASN A 3 59.51 7.15 -33.08
N LYS A 4 58.97 6.20 -32.33
CA LYS A 4 57.53 5.91 -32.26
C LYS A 4 56.90 6.79 -31.18
N ILE A 5 55.91 7.59 -31.56
CA ILE A 5 55.01 8.28 -30.61
C ILE A 5 53.68 7.52 -30.67
N LEU A 6 53.26 6.92 -29.56
CA LEU A 6 51.91 6.35 -29.40
C LEU A 6 50.89 7.48 -29.15
N PRO A 7 49.68 7.42 -29.71
CA PRO A 7 48.59 8.27 -29.26
C PRO A 7 47.92 7.66 -28.02
N LEU A 8 47.81 8.46 -26.97
CA LEU A 8 47.06 8.17 -25.76
C LEU A 8 45.55 8.30 -26.08
N ALA A 9 44.83 7.17 -26.13
CA ALA A 9 43.38 7.17 -26.29
C ALA A 9 42.71 7.45 -24.94
N LEU A 10 42.01 8.58 -24.85
CA LEU A 10 41.21 8.96 -23.70
C LEU A 10 39.85 8.22 -23.78
N LEU A 11 39.68 7.18 -22.96
CA LEU A 11 38.40 6.49 -22.80
C LEU A 11 37.47 7.36 -21.95
N LEU A 12 36.48 8.00 -22.57
CA LEU A 12 35.33 8.53 -21.84
C LEU A 12 34.47 7.35 -21.37
N THR A 13 34.51 7.05 -20.09
CA THR A 13 33.54 6.16 -19.44
C THR A 13 32.26 6.93 -19.18
N SER A 14 31.23 6.67 -19.97
CA SER A 14 29.87 7.15 -19.70
C SER A 14 29.39 6.48 -18.41
N PHE A 15 29.25 7.24 -17.32
CA PHE A 15 28.53 6.77 -16.15
C PHE A 15 27.06 6.73 -16.50
N SER A 16 26.49 5.53 -16.64
CA SER A 16 25.04 5.35 -16.65
C SER A 16 24.52 5.84 -15.31
N ASN A 17 23.77 6.94 -15.30
CA ASN A 17 22.98 7.33 -14.14
C ASN A 17 21.97 6.21 -13.88
N ILE A 18 22.25 5.35 -12.92
CA ILE A 18 21.25 4.44 -12.35
C ILE A 18 20.29 5.37 -11.61
N SER A 19 19.17 5.73 -12.24
CA SER A 19 18.08 6.39 -11.52
C SER A 19 17.56 5.36 -10.52
N VAL A 20 17.89 5.52 -9.24
CA VAL A 20 17.12 4.87 -8.18
C VAL A 20 15.72 5.47 -8.32
N GLN A 21 14.79 4.72 -8.89
CA GLN A 21 13.38 5.12 -8.85
C GLN A 21 13.00 5.17 -7.38
N ALA A 22 12.53 6.32 -6.91
CA ALA A 22 11.95 6.41 -5.59
C ALA A 22 10.81 5.37 -5.51
N GLN A 23 10.71 4.72 -4.36
CA GLN A 23 9.67 3.74 -4.07
C GLN A 23 8.96 4.16 -2.80
N ILE A 24 7.65 3.96 -2.76
CA ILE A 24 6.87 4.17 -1.54
C ILE A 24 7.28 3.11 -0.53
N ASN A 25 7.81 3.58 0.59
CA ASN A 25 8.20 2.71 1.70
C ASN A 25 6.95 2.16 2.41
N PRO A 26 7.05 0.95 3.00
CA PRO A 26 5.99 0.44 3.87
C PRO A 26 5.84 1.33 5.10
N SER A 27 4.61 1.42 5.61
CA SER A 27 4.35 2.04 6.90
C SER A 27 5.18 1.34 7.99
N PRO A 28 5.81 2.08 8.92
CA PRO A 28 6.59 1.50 10.02
C PRO A 28 5.72 0.79 11.05
N VAL A 29 4.40 1.03 11.01
CA VAL A 29 3.38 0.37 11.82
C VAL A 29 2.47 -0.50 10.95
N ASN A 30 1.87 -1.51 11.55
CA ASN A 30 0.97 -2.45 10.89
C ASN A 30 -0.48 -2.29 11.39
N GLN A 31 -1.38 -3.08 10.81
CA GLN A 31 -2.82 -3.02 11.13
C GLN A 31 -3.16 -3.35 12.60
N ASP A 32 -2.29 -4.02 13.34
CA ASP A 32 -2.52 -4.42 14.75
C ASP A 32 -1.79 -3.51 15.74
N SER A 33 -1.11 -2.47 15.24
CA SER A 33 -0.30 -1.55 16.04
C SER A 33 -1.19 -0.65 16.91
N ARG A 34 -0.71 -0.37 18.13
CA ARG A 34 -1.36 0.54 19.08
C ARG A 34 -0.72 1.92 19.01
N VAL A 35 -1.13 2.69 18.01
CA VAL A 35 -0.73 4.09 17.82
C VAL A 35 -1.95 5.00 17.86
N PRO A 36 -1.80 6.29 18.17
CA PRO A 36 -2.91 7.23 18.11
C PRO A 36 -3.27 7.51 16.64
N TRP A 37 -4.26 6.78 16.14
CA TRP A 37 -4.73 6.88 14.76
C TRP A 37 -5.38 8.23 14.49
N SER A 38 -5.06 8.83 13.34
CA SER A 38 -5.56 10.12 12.89
C SER A 38 -5.25 11.30 13.82
N GLU A 39 -4.23 11.14 14.68
CA GLU A 39 -3.74 12.17 15.58
C GLU A 39 -2.28 12.50 15.27
N VAL A 40 -1.94 13.79 15.40
CA VAL A 40 -0.56 14.25 15.24
C VAL A 40 0.23 13.91 16.49
N VAL A 41 1.36 13.25 16.30
CA VAL A 41 2.35 12.95 17.34
C VAL A 41 3.67 13.58 16.93
N GLU A 42 4.44 14.06 17.90
CA GLU A 42 5.82 14.50 17.66
C GLU A 42 6.77 13.32 17.86
N ASP A 43 7.54 12.99 16.82
CA ASP A 43 8.66 12.06 16.85
C ASP A 43 9.98 12.85 16.90
N PRO A 44 10.94 12.47 17.77
CA PRO A 44 12.20 13.21 17.92
C PRO A 44 13.11 13.19 16.69
N PHE A 45 12.89 12.28 15.74
CA PHE A 45 13.68 12.16 14.51
C PHE A 45 12.92 12.66 13.29
N ASP A 46 11.63 12.33 13.19
CA ASP A 46 10.79 12.62 12.02
C ASP A 46 9.93 13.89 12.17
N GLY A 47 9.89 14.49 13.37
CA GLY A 47 9.03 15.62 13.70
C GLY A 47 7.56 15.20 13.80
N ASN A 48 6.65 16.06 13.35
CA ASN A 48 5.23 15.73 13.39
C ASN A 48 4.90 14.58 12.41
N ILE A 49 4.25 13.55 12.95
CA ILE A 49 3.77 12.37 12.24
C ILE A 49 2.28 12.14 12.52
N VAL A 50 1.55 11.67 11.52
CA VAL A 50 0.20 11.12 11.71
C VAL A 50 0.11 9.74 11.08
N TYR A 51 -0.56 8.82 11.75
CA TYR A 51 -0.85 7.49 11.25
C TYR A 51 -2.31 7.37 10.84
N ASP A 52 -2.59 6.69 9.74
CA ASP A 52 -3.95 6.40 9.30
C ASP A 52 -4.13 4.92 9.03
N LYS A 53 -5.34 4.45 9.28
CA LYS A 53 -5.74 3.07 9.01
C LYS A 53 -7.14 3.04 8.40
N ASP A 54 -7.23 2.40 7.24
CA ASP A 54 -8.47 2.00 6.60
C ASP A 54 -8.61 0.48 6.65
N PHE A 55 -9.83 -0.03 6.77
CA PHE A 55 -10.06 -1.48 6.84
C PHE A 55 -11.36 -1.89 6.16
N GLY A 56 -11.29 -3.00 5.44
CA GLY A 56 -12.43 -3.72 4.89
C GLY A 56 -12.47 -5.15 5.38
N SER A 57 -13.39 -5.94 4.84
CA SER A 57 -13.56 -7.35 5.21
C SER A 57 -12.33 -8.21 4.92
N ASN A 58 -11.61 -7.90 3.83
CA ASN A 58 -10.48 -8.68 3.32
C ASN A 58 -9.23 -7.83 3.03
N HIS A 59 -9.21 -6.58 3.45
CA HIS A 59 -8.07 -5.69 3.28
C HIS A 59 -7.90 -4.75 4.47
N ALA A 60 -6.70 -4.22 4.63
CA ALA A 60 -6.44 -3.04 5.44
C ALA A 60 -5.39 -2.18 4.75
N THR A 61 -5.48 -0.87 4.91
CA THR A 61 -4.45 0.05 4.49
C THR A 61 -3.91 0.74 5.72
N VAL A 62 -2.60 0.80 5.86
CA VAL A 62 -1.94 1.51 6.95
C VAL A 62 -0.95 2.48 6.35
N SER A 63 -1.04 3.74 6.74
CA SER A 63 -0.14 4.78 6.24
C SER A 63 0.41 5.66 7.36
N SER A 64 1.59 6.21 7.12
CA SER A 64 2.20 7.22 7.97
C SER A 64 2.61 8.42 7.13
N TRP A 65 2.35 9.61 7.66
CA TRP A 65 2.55 10.86 6.97
C TRP A 65 3.45 11.74 7.82
N THR A 66 4.61 12.09 7.27
CA THR A 66 5.48 13.13 7.82
C THR A 66 5.66 14.20 6.76
N ARG A 67 6.26 15.33 7.16
CA ARG A 67 6.58 16.40 6.19
C ARG A 67 7.44 15.90 5.03
N ASN A 68 8.32 14.94 5.30
CA ASN A 68 9.34 14.50 4.36
C ASN A 68 8.94 13.25 3.59
N ASP A 69 8.07 12.39 4.11
CA ASP A 69 7.79 11.09 3.51
C ASP A 69 6.33 10.66 3.75
N ILE A 70 5.77 9.97 2.75
CA ILE A 70 4.49 9.27 2.85
C ILE A 70 4.78 7.79 2.68
N ARG A 71 4.48 7.00 3.71
CA ARG A 71 4.67 5.54 3.71
C ARG A 71 3.33 4.84 3.78
N LEU A 72 3.19 3.73 3.05
CA LEU A 72 1.92 3.01 2.97
C LEU A 72 2.14 1.51 2.79
N SER A 73 1.42 0.73 3.59
CA SER A 73 1.31 -0.72 3.49
C SER A 73 -0.15 -1.09 3.24
N TYR A 74 -0.41 -1.79 2.14
CA TYR A 74 -1.68 -2.45 1.88
C TYR A 74 -1.59 -3.90 2.34
N PHE A 75 -2.55 -4.33 3.13
CA PHE A 75 -2.68 -5.69 3.63
C PHE A 75 -3.87 -6.34 2.93
N GLN A 76 -3.68 -7.53 2.39
CA GLN A 76 -4.74 -8.33 1.80
C GLN A 76 -4.81 -9.69 2.45
N ARG A 77 -6.03 -10.17 2.70
CA ARG A 77 -6.24 -11.54 3.14
C ARG A 77 -6.22 -12.47 1.92
N GLU A 78 -5.35 -13.44 1.95
CA GLU A 78 -5.30 -14.53 0.98
C GLU A 78 -5.75 -15.84 1.62
N GLN A 79 -6.20 -16.76 0.77
CA GLN A 79 -6.60 -18.10 1.15
C GLN A 79 -5.97 -19.12 0.21
N GLU A 80 -5.40 -20.16 0.79
CA GLU A 80 -4.87 -21.29 0.03
C GLU A 80 -5.48 -22.60 0.53
N ILE A 81 -5.64 -23.56 -0.39
CA ILE A 81 -6.04 -24.92 -0.03
C ILE A 81 -4.82 -25.64 0.53
N VAL A 82 -4.87 -26.02 1.80
CA VAL A 82 -3.76 -26.73 2.46
C VAL A 82 -3.96 -28.25 2.53
N SER A 83 -5.21 -28.70 2.45
CA SER A 83 -5.54 -30.13 2.40
C SER A 83 -6.96 -30.35 1.93
N TYR A 84 -7.36 -31.62 1.82
CA TYR A 84 -8.74 -32.03 1.61
C TYR A 84 -9.14 -32.93 2.77
N ARG A 85 -10.39 -32.81 3.24
CA ARG A 85 -10.95 -33.69 4.27
C ARG A 85 -12.15 -34.46 3.73
N ASN A 86 -12.27 -35.71 4.16
CA ASN A 86 -13.47 -36.50 3.88
C ASN A 86 -14.60 -36.03 4.80
N VAL A 87 -15.73 -35.71 4.21
CA VAL A 87 -16.96 -35.37 4.91
C VAL A 87 -18.04 -36.37 4.58
N ARG A 88 -18.90 -36.64 5.55
CA ARG A 88 -20.07 -37.47 5.36
C ARG A 88 -21.22 -36.59 4.91
N ARG A 89 -21.77 -36.82 3.73
CA ARG A 89 -22.93 -36.11 3.20
C ARG A 89 -24.08 -37.07 2.95
N THR A 90 -25.29 -36.51 2.93
CA THR A 90 -26.53 -37.26 2.66
C THR A 90 -27.20 -36.67 1.44
N ARG A 91 -27.67 -37.53 0.53
CA ARG A 91 -28.51 -37.12 -0.61
C ARG A 91 -29.79 -37.94 -0.62
N ARG A 92 -30.88 -37.37 -1.13
CA ARG A 92 -32.12 -38.11 -1.39
C ARG A 92 -32.09 -38.66 -2.80
N VAL A 93 -32.27 -39.96 -2.94
CA VAL A 93 -32.30 -40.66 -4.23
C VAL A 93 -33.59 -41.46 -4.36
N TRP A 94 -34.21 -41.44 -5.54
CA TRP A 94 -35.40 -42.24 -5.83
C TRP A 94 -35.00 -43.68 -6.16
N ARG A 95 -35.46 -44.66 -5.39
CA ARG A 95 -35.22 -46.09 -5.63
C ARG A 95 -36.44 -46.90 -5.20
N LYS A 96 -36.89 -47.83 -6.06
CA LYS A 96 -38.03 -48.72 -5.79
C LYS A 96 -39.28 -47.95 -5.29
N ASP A 97 -39.71 -46.98 -6.09
CA ASP A 97 -40.91 -46.15 -5.88
C ASP A 97 -40.96 -45.38 -4.54
N ARG A 98 -39.79 -45.08 -3.95
CA ARG A 98 -39.67 -44.21 -2.79
C ARG A 98 -38.37 -43.41 -2.79
N TYR A 99 -38.35 -42.29 -2.07
CA TYR A 99 -37.10 -41.61 -1.73
C TYR A 99 -36.37 -42.35 -0.62
N VAL A 100 -35.08 -42.58 -0.81
CA VAL A 100 -34.17 -43.15 0.19
C VAL A 100 -33.05 -42.15 0.45
N GLU A 101 -32.70 -41.94 1.71
CA GLU A 101 -31.49 -41.21 2.07
C GLU A 101 -30.27 -42.10 1.86
N GLU A 102 -29.34 -41.62 1.04
CA GLU A 102 -28.07 -42.27 0.77
C GLU A 102 -26.95 -41.43 1.38
N VAL A 103 -26.17 -42.07 2.24
CA VAL A 103 -24.95 -41.50 2.82
C VAL A 103 -23.80 -41.78 1.87
N TYR A 104 -23.01 -40.76 1.56
CA TYR A 104 -21.78 -40.90 0.79
C TYR A 104 -20.66 -40.06 1.41
N TRP A 105 -19.43 -40.43 1.07
CA TRP A 105 -18.24 -39.66 1.43
C TRP A 105 -17.92 -38.71 0.29
N ASP A 106 -17.75 -37.43 0.64
CA ASP A 106 -17.34 -36.37 -0.27
C ASP A 106 -16.03 -35.77 0.22
N THR A 107 -15.28 -35.12 -0.66
CA THR A 107 -14.04 -34.41 -0.30
C THR A 107 -14.28 -32.91 -0.34
N GLU A 108 -13.97 -32.23 0.77
CA GLU A 108 -14.04 -30.78 0.86
C GLU A 108 -12.64 -30.19 1.06
N PRO A 109 -12.29 -29.07 0.39
CA PRO A 109 -11.04 -28.37 0.61
C PRO A 109 -11.00 -27.76 2.01
N VAL A 110 -9.83 -27.83 2.65
CA VAL A 110 -9.50 -27.14 3.89
C VAL A 110 -8.63 -25.95 3.55
N TYR A 111 -9.10 -24.76 3.89
CA TYR A 111 -8.41 -23.51 3.60
C TYR A 111 -7.59 -23.04 4.80
N ARG A 112 -6.41 -22.47 4.52
CA ARG A 112 -5.67 -21.62 5.45
C ARG A 112 -5.79 -20.18 4.96
N SER A 113 -6.14 -19.27 5.87
CA SER A 113 -6.12 -17.83 5.59
C SER A 113 -4.87 -17.20 6.19
N TYR A 114 -4.25 -16.27 5.46
CA TYR A 114 -3.11 -15.49 5.93
C TYR A 114 -3.18 -14.08 5.36
N TRP A 115 -2.45 -13.15 5.98
CA TRP A 115 -2.32 -11.78 5.50
C TRP A 115 -1.01 -11.63 4.74
N VAL A 116 -1.07 -11.02 3.56
CA VAL A 116 0.09 -10.54 2.82
C VAL A 116 0.08 -9.02 2.84
N SER A 117 1.25 -8.40 2.74
CA SER A 117 1.36 -6.95 2.65
C SER A 117 2.29 -6.50 1.54
N ASN A 118 1.92 -5.42 0.88
CA ASN A 118 2.67 -4.81 -0.21
C ASN A 118 2.53 -3.28 -0.17
N SER A 119 3.54 -2.59 -0.69
CA SER A 119 3.51 -1.13 -0.87
C SER A 119 3.29 -0.80 -2.35
N PRO A 120 2.43 0.18 -2.67
CA PRO A 120 2.19 0.57 -4.05
C PRO A 120 3.44 1.15 -4.68
N GLU A 121 3.50 1.16 -6.01
CA GLU A 121 4.55 1.92 -6.70
C GLU A 121 4.25 3.42 -6.69
N GLN A 122 2.96 3.76 -6.64
CA GLN A 122 2.50 5.13 -6.73
C GLN A 122 1.19 5.34 -5.96
N ILE A 123 1.05 6.52 -5.40
CA ILE A 123 -0.21 7.05 -4.86
C ILE A 123 -0.63 8.24 -5.71
N LEU A 124 -1.90 8.23 -6.13
CA LEU A 124 -2.55 9.33 -6.80
C LEU A 124 -3.55 10.01 -5.85
N PHE A 125 -3.48 11.33 -5.80
CA PHE A 125 -4.34 12.18 -4.99
C PHE A 125 -5.20 13.04 -5.90
N ALA A 126 -6.52 13.02 -5.73
CA ALA A 126 -7.42 13.95 -6.40
C ALA A 126 -7.83 15.04 -5.41
N ILE A 127 -7.21 16.22 -5.50
CA ILE A 127 -7.44 17.36 -4.60
C ILE A 127 -7.91 18.53 -5.45
N ASP A 128 -9.10 19.06 -5.15
CA ASP A 128 -9.71 20.19 -5.87
C ASP A 128 -9.72 20.06 -7.40
N GLY A 129 -9.93 18.83 -7.90
CA GLY A 129 -9.99 18.51 -9.33
C GLY A 129 -8.63 18.34 -10.01
N VAL A 130 -7.53 18.49 -9.28
CA VAL A 130 -6.16 18.24 -9.75
C VAL A 130 -5.68 16.88 -9.27
N VAL A 131 -5.01 16.12 -10.14
CA VAL A 131 -4.41 14.83 -9.79
C VAL A 131 -2.92 14.99 -9.54
N TYR A 132 -2.51 14.75 -8.30
CA TYR A 132 -1.11 14.70 -7.90
C TYR A 132 -0.62 13.27 -7.85
N ARG A 133 0.66 13.10 -8.20
CA ARG A 133 1.35 11.82 -8.24
C ARG A 133 2.47 11.82 -7.20
N TYR A 134 2.55 10.74 -6.43
CA TYR A 134 3.65 10.47 -5.52
C TYR A 134 4.20 9.07 -5.76
N ASP A 135 5.51 8.97 -6.02
CA ASP A 135 6.20 7.71 -6.30
C ASP A 135 7.11 7.25 -5.13
N GLY A 136 7.11 7.99 -4.01
CA GLY A 136 8.02 7.74 -2.88
C GLY A 136 9.12 8.79 -2.74
N GLY A 137 9.84 8.73 -1.62
CA GLY A 137 10.93 9.66 -1.30
C GLY A 137 10.43 10.97 -0.71
N SER A 138 11.11 12.08 -1.02
CA SER A 138 10.72 13.38 -0.49
C SER A 138 9.38 13.84 -1.06
N VAL A 139 8.44 14.24 -0.21
CA VAL A 139 7.16 14.81 -0.64
C VAL A 139 7.42 16.14 -1.39
N PRO A 140 7.03 16.27 -2.66
CA PRO A 140 7.21 17.51 -3.41
C PRO A 140 6.42 18.67 -2.81
N ASP A 141 6.98 19.89 -2.84
CA ASP A 141 6.34 21.08 -2.24
C ASP A 141 4.93 21.34 -2.78
N GLU A 142 4.69 21.09 -4.07
CA GLU A 142 3.37 21.25 -4.69
C GLU A 142 2.34 20.27 -4.09
N LEU A 143 2.73 19.00 -3.91
CA LEU A 143 1.88 17.99 -3.28
C LEU A 143 1.70 18.29 -1.79
N ALA A 144 2.75 18.67 -1.07
CA ALA A 144 2.67 19.05 0.33
C ALA A 144 1.69 20.22 0.54
N SER A 145 1.79 21.25 -0.30
CA SER A 145 0.86 22.39 -0.30
C SER A 145 -0.57 21.94 -0.59
N ALA A 146 -0.79 21.08 -1.59
CA ALA A 146 -2.12 20.55 -1.90
C ALA A 146 -2.71 19.74 -0.73
N LEU A 147 -1.92 18.87 -0.09
CA LEU A 147 -2.34 18.10 1.08
C LEU A 147 -2.66 18.99 2.28
N ALA A 148 -1.88 20.04 2.52
CA ALA A 148 -2.14 21.01 3.58
C ALA A 148 -3.46 21.78 3.40
N HIS A 149 -3.91 21.96 2.15
CA HIS A 149 -5.15 22.67 1.82
C HIS A 149 -6.31 21.73 1.45
N ALA A 150 -6.12 20.41 1.57
CA ALA A 150 -7.14 19.44 1.22
C ALA A 150 -8.46 19.69 2.00
N PRO A 151 -9.62 19.51 1.35
CA PRO A 151 -10.92 19.73 1.99
C PRO A 151 -11.09 18.78 3.17
N GLU A 152 -11.66 19.28 4.27
CA GLU A 152 -11.89 18.47 5.46
C GLU A 152 -12.90 17.35 5.19
N GLY A 153 -12.63 16.18 5.75
CA GLY A 153 -13.43 14.97 5.58
C GLY A 153 -12.62 13.81 5.03
N ASN A 154 -13.28 12.67 4.84
CA ASN A 154 -12.59 11.49 4.30
C ASN A 154 -12.20 11.74 2.84
N MET A 155 -10.95 11.42 2.50
CA MET A 155 -10.44 11.62 1.14
C MET A 155 -10.13 10.27 0.50
N ARG A 156 -10.47 10.11 -0.78
CA ARG A 156 -10.09 8.93 -1.55
C ARG A 156 -8.72 9.15 -2.18
N ILE A 157 -7.84 8.17 -2.04
CA ILE A 157 -6.58 8.10 -2.80
C ILE A 157 -6.60 6.83 -3.66
N ARG A 158 -5.80 6.82 -4.72
CA ARG A 158 -5.64 5.66 -5.61
C ARG A 158 -4.22 5.11 -5.52
N LEU A 159 -4.13 3.84 -5.16
CA LEU A 159 -2.90 3.06 -5.15
C LEU A 159 -2.69 2.47 -6.54
N VAL A 160 -1.47 2.53 -7.06
CA VAL A 160 -1.09 1.94 -8.36
C VAL A 160 0.03 0.92 -8.14
N TRP A 161 -0.16 -0.27 -8.72
CA TRP A 161 0.75 -1.42 -8.60
C TRP A 161 1.59 -1.61 -9.86
N GLN A 162 2.66 -2.42 -9.76
CA GLN A 162 3.56 -2.81 -10.87
C GLN A 162 2.87 -3.19 -12.17
N ASN A 163 1.78 -3.95 -12.05
CA ASN A 163 1.00 -4.44 -13.18
C ASN A 163 -0.08 -3.44 -13.65
N GLN A 164 0.04 -2.16 -13.27
CA GLN A 164 -0.91 -1.08 -13.56
C GLN A 164 -2.31 -1.30 -12.98
N ARG A 165 -2.49 -2.31 -12.11
CA ARG A 165 -3.73 -2.43 -11.34
C ARG A 165 -3.82 -1.27 -10.37
N THR A 166 -5.05 -0.84 -10.11
CA THR A 166 -5.33 0.26 -9.20
C THR A 166 -6.29 -0.17 -8.12
N GLN A 167 -6.13 0.37 -6.91
CA GLN A 167 -7.04 0.19 -5.80
C GLN A 167 -7.32 1.55 -5.16
N ASP A 168 -8.59 1.90 -5.03
CA ASP A 168 -8.98 3.10 -4.31
C ASP A 168 -9.14 2.76 -2.82
N VAL A 169 -8.58 3.60 -1.95
CA VAL A 169 -8.65 3.48 -0.49
C VAL A 169 -9.02 4.82 0.14
N MET A 170 -9.55 4.79 1.35
CA MET A 170 -9.94 6.00 2.06
C MET A 170 -8.86 6.43 3.04
N ILE A 171 -8.66 7.73 3.16
CA ILE A 171 -7.93 8.36 4.27
C ILE A 171 -8.97 8.99 5.19
N GLY A 172 -8.86 8.73 6.49
CA GLY A 172 -9.79 9.24 7.49
C GLY A 172 -9.74 10.77 7.60
N GLY A 173 -10.89 11.41 7.83
CA GLY A 173 -10.96 12.86 7.92
C GLY A 173 -10.14 13.49 9.04
N GLY A 174 -9.84 12.74 10.11
CA GLY A 174 -8.89 13.18 11.14
C GLY A 174 -7.46 13.29 10.61
N THR A 175 -7.03 12.34 9.78
CA THR A 175 -5.73 12.37 9.09
C THR A 175 -5.68 13.50 8.07
N VAL A 176 -6.74 13.67 7.27
CA VAL A 176 -6.84 14.78 6.30
C VAL A 176 -6.76 16.13 7.02
N LYS A 177 -7.40 16.27 8.18
CA LYS A 177 -7.27 17.46 9.03
C LYS A 177 -5.85 17.64 9.56
N ALA A 178 -5.19 16.56 9.97
CA ALA A 178 -3.82 16.58 10.48
C ALA A 178 -2.80 17.04 9.42
N TRP A 179 -3.05 16.83 8.13
CA TRP A 179 -2.18 17.29 7.04
C TRP A 179 -1.89 18.78 7.06
N LYS A 180 -2.83 19.60 7.55
CA LYS A 180 -2.60 21.04 7.79
C LYS A 180 -1.39 21.29 8.71
N THR A 181 -1.21 20.45 9.73
CA THR A 181 -0.09 20.54 10.67
C THR A 181 1.17 19.87 10.14
N ILE A 182 1.03 18.76 9.41
CA ILE A 182 2.17 17.98 8.88
C ILE A 182 2.85 18.72 7.71
N PHE A 183 2.05 19.21 6.76
CA PHE A 183 2.51 19.80 5.50
C PHE A 183 2.35 21.31 5.45
N GLY A 184 1.68 21.92 6.43
CA GLY A 184 1.59 23.36 6.56
C GLY A 184 2.97 24.02 6.64
N THR A 185 3.05 25.24 6.16
CA THR A 185 4.24 26.08 6.32
C THR A 185 4.58 26.15 7.81
N PRO A 186 5.85 25.93 8.22
CA PRO A 186 6.19 26.05 9.63
C PRO A 186 5.95 27.51 10.02
N THR A 187 5.03 27.73 10.95
CA THR A 187 4.87 29.04 11.59
C THR A 187 6.16 29.29 12.37
N ASN A 188 7.02 30.14 11.82
CA ASN A 188 8.13 30.76 12.55
C ASN A 188 7.59 31.64 13.68
#